data_AF-A0A3S0FM44-F1
#
_entry.id   AF-A0A3S0FM44-F1
#
_cell.length_a   1.000
_cell.length_b   1.000
_cell.length_c   1.000
_cell.angle_alpha   90.00
_cell.angle_beta   90.00
_cell.angle_gamma   90.00
#
_symmetry.space_group_name_H-M   'P 1'
#
loop_
_entity.id
_entity.type
_entity.pdbx_description
1 polymer ?
#
loop_
_entity_poly.entity_id
_entity_poly.type
_entity_poly.pdbx_seq_one_letter_code
_entity_poly.pdbx_strand_id
1 'polypeptide(L)'
;MRKILLSVFFICAFVEGAWAAYDCEKHPISVPDAEWCKYFDEFPFTAQDDPGRKVNWLVKESLASIDLPDKAIRSYAFVVSVWDYRKGQIDEEELKGIEADKPAILKFLGEQGFDEAIVLNNGDATADRIRKIFTEYYVPKFESAAAGGQKIRFMFIFDGHGWQPRASGGTGALALADITDDRDLDYDHRFSLAELRGLLQDVSQYTQATVALLGSCYSGSVFEDGAGHEEDFAPGAAAWIAAAAPRGVEAWELSDRRGTVFFQNLIRVVETWRAAQAELAPQDPGGKIAVDVTRYAPTLRDITNFINAQHYFGGTNPETGQPYPPFLVDTIEFSGGKRAAYRFVAGQNLADKIGQNIGLNLTQVAFTGSSIEGRSDITVVHTPGTYSIRGIDLSAGNINDGLDFNTIKRETGISFVYFKASEGQKPAKVEGRQKEDQTYGKVKRAWDKARAAGLSVGAYHTFNFCEEAADQFDYIKKRVPRADDMLPIAIDVEWFDGMPAPGTGRCGITASLAHSKIYTLARDLEGYYGKKPLIYLVSSSVKEIAGDSVDYPLWIANFSSKAAAVGPGEPWTLWQYTGKGRIPGSGNFVDFNYFFGNAAQFAEFTKSGSNIAGEVAAK
;
A
#
# COMPACT_ATOMS: atom_id res chain seq x y z
N MET A 1 -2.32 1.01 -79.80
CA MET A 1 -3.03 0.10 -78.87
C MET A 1 -2.01 -0.48 -77.90
N ARG A 2 -1.80 0.17 -76.75
CA ARG A 2 -0.92 -0.30 -75.67
C ARG A 2 -1.79 -0.96 -74.61
N LYS A 3 -1.48 -2.21 -74.27
CA LYS A 3 -2.13 -2.95 -73.18
C LYS A 3 -1.68 -2.36 -71.84
N ILE A 4 -2.67 -2.01 -71.02
CA ILE A 4 -2.54 -1.58 -69.63
C ILE A 4 -2.50 -2.85 -68.79
N LEU A 5 -1.44 -3.03 -67.99
CA LEU A 5 -1.45 -3.93 -66.84
C LEU A 5 -1.20 -3.05 -65.61
N LEU A 6 -2.23 -2.88 -64.79
CA LEU A 6 -2.14 -2.25 -63.48
C LEU A 6 -1.33 -3.18 -62.56
N SER A 7 -0.26 -2.66 -61.98
CA SER A 7 0.34 -3.22 -60.76
C SER A 7 0.36 -2.09 -59.75
N VAL A 8 -0.51 -2.20 -58.75
CA VAL A 8 -0.59 -1.30 -57.60
C VAL A 8 0.61 -1.62 -56.71
N PHE A 9 1.67 -0.82 -56.81
CA PHE A 9 2.71 -0.77 -55.80
C PHE A 9 2.16 0.02 -54.62
N PHE A 10 1.86 -0.67 -53.52
CA PHE A 10 1.65 -0.04 -52.22
C PHE A 10 3.03 0.44 -51.73
N ILE A 11 3.28 1.74 -51.85
CA ILE A 11 4.44 2.38 -51.19
C ILE A 11 4.10 2.44 -49.70
N CYS A 12 4.59 1.47 -48.93
CA CYS A 12 4.81 1.68 -47.51
C CYS A 12 6.00 2.62 -47.38
N ALA A 13 5.73 3.91 -47.22
CA ALA A 13 6.71 4.85 -46.72
C ALA A 13 6.98 4.50 -45.24
N PHE A 14 8.02 3.73 -44.99
CA PHE A 14 8.66 3.71 -43.68
C PHE A 14 9.21 5.11 -43.43
N VAL A 15 8.72 5.77 -42.39
CA VAL A 15 9.40 6.93 -41.83
C VAL A 15 10.59 6.38 -41.04
N GLU A 16 11.74 6.24 -41.70
CA GLU A 16 13.03 6.04 -41.05
C GLU A 16 13.41 7.35 -40.34
N GLY A 17 12.99 7.49 -39.08
CA GLY A 17 13.70 8.32 -38.11
C GLY A 17 14.86 7.52 -37.52
N ALA A 18 15.81 7.09 -38.36
CA ALA A 18 17.03 6.44 -37.87
C ALA A 18 17.95 7.53 -37.30
N TRP A 19 17.91 7.71 -35.99
CA TRP A 19 18.96 8.43 -35.27
C TRP A 19 20.29 7.73 -35.55
N ALA A 20 21.36 8.50 -35.74
CA ALA A 20 22.69 7.93 -35.94
C ALA A 20 23.10 7.22 -34.64
N ALA A 21 23.10 5.89 -34.66
CA ALA A 21 23.54 5.10 -33.51
C ALA A 21 25.06 5.30 -33.30
N TYR A 22 25.45 5.57 -32.07
CA TYR A 22 26.83 5.65 -31.63
C TYR A 22 27.22 4.35 -30.93
N ASP A 23 28.32 3.73 -31.35
CA ASP A 23 28.84 2.52 -30.72
C ASP A 23 29.79 2.87 -29.58
N CYS A 24 29.51 2.38 -28.38
CA CYS A 24 30.38 2.60 -27.23
C CYS A 24 31.70 1.84 -27.38
N GLU A 25 32.84 2.49 -27.13
CA GLU A 25 34.15 1.85 -27.32
C GLU A 25 34.43 0.73 -26.31
N LYS A 26 33.93 0.88 -25.07
CA LYS A 26 34.17 -0.06 -23.97
C LYS A 26 33.20 -1.23 -23.93
N HIS A 27 32.04 -1.09 -24.55
CA HIS A 27 30.94 -2.05 -24.52
C HIS A 27 30.38 -2.18 -25.92
N PRO A 28 30.15 -3.37 -26.49
CA PRO A 28 29.59 -3.54 -27.82
C PRO A 28 28.07 -3.27 -27.80
N ILE A 29 27.73 -2.02 -27.52
CA ILE A 29 26.38 -1.47 -27.38
C ILE A 29 26.28 -0.25 -28.27
N SER A 30 25.21 -0.18 -29.05
CA SER A 30 24.85 1.00 -29.82
C SER A 30 23.82 1.83 -29.05
N VAL A 31 24.07 3.13 -28.92
CA VAL A 31 23.24 4.09 -28.17
C VAL A 31 22.90 5.32 -29.02
N PRO A 32 21.90 6.14 -28.64
CA PRO A 32 21.52 7.32 -29.43
C PRO A 32 22.63 8.37 -29.59
N ASP A 33 23.49 8.54 -28.58
CA ASP A 33 24.64 9.44 -28.62
C ASP A 33 25.75 9.00 -27.65
N ALA A 34 26.95 9.54 -27.82
CA ALA A 34 28.15 9.14 -27.07
C ALA A 34 28.05 9.37 -25.55
N GLU A 35 27.21 10.30 -25.07
CA GLU A 35 27.09 10.58 -23.64
C GLU A 35 26.41 9.43 -22.88
N TRP A 36 25.71 8.53 -23.56
CA TRP A 36 25.06 7.38 -22.93
C TRP A 36 26.06 6.30 -22.51
N CYS A 37 27.22 6.23 -23.16
CA CYS A 37 28.18 5.16 -22.94
C CYS A 37 28.67 5.11 -21.48
N LYS A 38 28.75 6.26 -20.81
CA LYS A 38 29.19 6.33 -19.41
C LYS A 38 28.24 5.59 -18.45
N TYR A 39 26.96 5.43 -18.79
CA TYR A 39 25.99 4.76 -17.91
C TYR A 39 26.14 3.24 -17.88
N PHE A 40 26.97 2.66 -18.76
CA PHE A 40 27.25 1.23 -18.81
C PHE A 40 28.57 0.88 -18.11
N ASP A 41 29.38 1.87 -17.71
CA ASP A 41 30.73 1.64 -17.18
C ASP A 41 30.76 1.01 -15.78
N GLU A 42 29.68 1.13 -15.01
CA GLU A 42 29.62 0.62 -13.62
C GLU A 42 29.23 -0.85 -13.51
N PHE A 43 28.69 -1.46 -14.57
CA PHE A 43 28.30 -2.87 -14.57
C PHE A 43 28.96 -3.62 -15.74
N PRO A 44 29.54 -4.82 -15.51
CA PRO A 44 30.21 -5.56 -16.57
C PRO A 44 29.20 -5.99 -17.64
N PHE A 45 29.50 -5.65 -18.88
CA PHE A 45 28.75 -6.11 -20.03
C PHE A 45 29.17 -7.53 -20.43
N THR A 46 28.20 -8.40 -20.67
CA THR A 46 28.43 -9.74 -21.23
C THR A 46 27.74 -9.86 -22.60
N ALA A 47 28.53 -10.07 -23.66
CA ALA A 47 28.00 -10.18 -25.01
C ALA A 47 27.10 -11.42 -25.16
N GLN A 48 26.05 -11.29 -25.98
CA GLN A 48 25.09 -12.36 -26.19
C GLN A 48 25.70 -13.62 -26.80
N ASP A 49 26.68 -13.43 -27.67
CA ASP A 49 27.41 -14.44 -28.41
C ASP A 49 28.73 -14.84 -27.75
N ASP A 50 29.03 -14.33 -26.54
CA ASP A 50 30.20 -14.73 -25.77
C ASP A 50 30.16 -16.25 -25.51
N PRO A 51 31.17 -17.03 -25.98
CA PRO A 51 31.21 -18.48 -25.79
C PRO A 51 31.24 -18.93 -24.33
N GLY A 52 31.78 -18.08 -23.44
CA GLY A 52 31.88 -18.30 -22.00
C GLY A 52 30.60 -17.97 -21.24
N ARG A 53 29.66 -17.25 -21.85
CA ARG A 53 28.38 -16.89 -21.22
C ARG A 53 27.52 -18.14 -20.98
N LYS A 54 27.05 -18.28 -19.75
CA LYS A 54 26.15 -19.36 -19.31
C LYS A 54 24.97 -18.79 -18.53
N VAL A 55 23.76 -19.05 -19.01
CA VAL A 55 22.56 -18.65 -18.30
C VAL A 55 22.27 -19.69 -17.23
N ASN A 56 22.13 -19.24 -15.98
CA ASN A 56 21.81 -20.11 -14.86
C ASN A 56 20.53 -20.90 -15.16
N TRP A 57 20.54 -22.21 -14.94
CA TRP A 57 19.41 -23.09 -15.24
C TRP A 57 18.14 -22.70 -14.48
N LEU A 58 18.24 -22.12 -13.28
CA LEU A 58 17.10 -21.59 -12.51
C LEU A 58 16.43 -20.40 -13.22
N VAL A 59 17.23 -19.56 -13.90
CA VAL A 59 16.72 -18.47 -14.74
C VAL A 59 16.06 -19.05 -15.98
N LYS A 60 16.64 -20.10 -16.59
CA LYS A 60 15.99 -20.75 -17.74
C LYS A 60 14.66 -21.37 -17.36
N GLU A 61 14.59 -22.02 -16.22
CA GLU A 61 13.39 -22.67 -15.72
C GLU A 61 12.29 -21.67 -15.38
N SER A 62 12.63 -20.55 -14.71
CA SER A 62 11.67 -19.49 -14.41
C SER A 62 11.06 -18.85 -15.66
N LEU A 63 11.78 -18.88 -16.79
CA LEU A 63 11.33 -18.39 -18.08
C LEU A 63 10.70 -19.49 -18.98
N ALA A 64 10.45 -20.71 -18.48
CA ALA A 64 10.03 -21.90 -19.28
C ALA A 64 10.89 -22.12 -20.54
N SER A 65 12.20 -21.98 -20.36
CA SER A 65 13.17 -21.89 -21.45
C SER A 65 14.35 -22.82 -21.24
N ILE A 66 14.17 -23.93 -20.50
CA ILE A 66 15.24 -24.86 -20.14
C ILE A 66 15.95 -25.45 -21.36
N ASP A 67 15.20 -25.69 -22.44
CA ASP A 67 15.70 -26.22 -23.71
C ASP A 67 16.25 -25.13 -24.65
N LEU A 68 16.11 -23.85 -24.29
CA LEU A 68 16.63 -22.77 -25.11
C LEU A 68 18.15 -22.60 -24.91
N PRO A 69 18.88 -22.32 -26.00
CA PRO A 69 20.31 -22.02 -25.90
C PRO A 69 20.53 -20.72 -25.13
N ASP A 70 21.67 -20.58 -24.45
CA ASP A 70 22.00 -19.41 -23.62
C ASP A 70 21.81 -18.08 -24.38
N LYS A 71 22.22 -18.06 -25.66
CA LYS A 71 22.06 -16.90 -26.54
C LYS A 71 20.61 -16.47 -26.79
N ALA A 72 19.61 -17.33 -26.54
CA ALA A 72 18.21 -16.98 -26.71
C ALA A 72 17.63 -16.26 -25.48
N ILE A 73 18.39 -16.11 -24.40
CA ILE A 73 17.94 -15.45 -23.16
C ILE A 73 18.84 -14.25 -22.88
N ARG A 74 18.25 -13.11 -22.49
CA ARG A 74 18.96 -11.89 -22.10
C ARG A 74 18.39 -11.32 -20.80
N SER A 75 19.28 -10.82 -19.94
CA SER A 75 18.95 -10.23 -18.64
C SER A 75 19.47 -8.78 -18.60
N TYR A 76 18.57 -7.81 -18.46
CA TYR A 76 18.91 -6.38 -18.44
C TYR A 76 18.49 -5.73 -17.12
N ALA A 77 19.30 -4.81 -16.61
CA ALA A 77 18.96 -4.04 -15.41
C ALA A 77 19.05 -2.53 -15.64
N PHE A 78 18.19 -1.78 -14.96
CA PHE A 78 18.25 -0.32 -14.93
C PHE A 78 18.27 0.14 -13.48
N VAL A 79 19.40 0.71 -13.05
CA VAL A 79 19.63 1.20 -11.70
C VAL A 79 19.64 2.71 -11.70
N VAL A 80 18.85 3.31 -10.81
CA VAL A 80 18.85 4.73 -10.51
C VAL A 80 19.17 4.87 -9.03
N SER A 81 20.34 5.41 -8.69
CA SER A 81 20.77 5.64 -7.31
C SER A 81 21.04 7.12 -7.08
N VAL A 82 20.38 7.71 -6.08
CA VAL A 82 20.43 9.16 -5.80
C VAL A 82 20.71 9.35 -4.32
N TRP A 83 21.93 9.80 -4.02
CA TRP A 83 22.40 10.10 -2.65
C TRP A 83 23.03 11.49 -2.53
N ASP A 84 23.09 12.26 -3.63
CA ASP A 84 23.52 13.65 -3.65
C ASP A 84 22.37 14.52 -4.15
N TYR A 85 21.82 15.33 -3.25
CA TYR A 85 20.70 16.24 -3.47
C TYR A 85 21.16 17.69 -3.25
N ARG A 86 20.43 18.67 -3.77
CA ARG A 86 20.80 20.10 -3.60
C ARG A 86 21.01 20.47 -2.12
N LYS A 87 22.19 21.00 -1.81
CA LYS A 87 22.70 21.26 -0.44
C LYS A 87 21.74 22.05 0.46
N GLY A 88 21.61 21.57 1.70
CA GLY A 88 21.11 22.36 2.84
C GLY A 88 19.82 21.86 3.50
N GLN A 89 19.26 20.71 3.10
CA GLN A 89 17.94 20.26 3.57
C GLN A 89 17.84 18.77 3.96
N ILE A 90 18.79 17.92 3.56
CA ILE A 90 18.87 16.50 3.96
C ILE A 90 20.20 16.32 4.70
N ASP A 91 20.18 15.60 5.82
CA ASP A 91 21.40 15.35 6.57
C ASP A 91 22.36 14.51 5.70
N GLU A 92 23.54 15.05 5.39
CA GLU A 92 24.58 14.35 4.61
C GLU A 92 24.95 13.01 5.27
N GLU A 93 24.69 12.89 6.56
CA GLU A 93 24.85 11.67 7.30
C GLU A 93 23.78 10.60 6.97
N GLU A 94 22.51 10.96 6.74
CA GLU A 94 21.41 10.04 6.33
C GLU A 94 21.54 9.52 4.89
N LEU A 95 22.38 10.14 4.06
CA LEU A 95 22.59 9.75 2.67
C LEU A 95 23.65 8.65 2.50
N LYS A 96 24.42 8.37 3.55
CA LYS A 96 25.48 7.35 3.53
C LYS A 96 24.94 5.92 3.38
N GLY A 97 23.77 5.63 3.93
CA GLY A 97 23.12 4.33 3.78
C GLY A 97 22.71 4.06 2.33
N ILE A 98 22.16 5.06 1.65
CA ILE A 98 21.78 4.99 0.23
C ILE A 98 23.04 4.85 -0.64
N GLU A 99 24.07 5.67 -0.43
CA GLU A 99 25.34 5.55 -1.15
C GLU A 99 25.97 4.14 -1.00
N ALA A 100 25.84 3.54 0.19
CA ALA A 100 26.39 2.23 0.50
C ALA A 100 25.64 1.05 -0.15
N ASP A 101 24.39 1.22 -0.59
CA ASP A 101 23.63 0.15 -1.23
C ASP A 101 24.08 -0.12 -2.67
N LYS A 102 24.56 0.90 -3.39
CA LYS A 102 24.95 0.75 -4.80
C LYS A 102 25.96 -0.39 -5.04
N PRO A 103 27.11 -0.50 -4.34
CA PRO A 103 28.02 -1.62 -4.53
C PRO A 103 27.38 -2.99 -4.27
N ALA A 104 26.48 -3.07 -3.28
CA ALA A 104 25.76 -4.31 -2.97
C ALA A 104 24.74 -4.67 -4.06
N ILE A 105 24.02 -3.68 -4.60
CA ILE A 105 23.09 -3.84 -5.73
C ILE A 105 23.82 -4.33 -6.98
N LEU A 106 24.95 -3.72 -7.35
CA LEU A 106 25.71 -4.12 -8.54
C LEU A 106 26.29 -5.53 -8.39
N LYS A 107 26.82 -5.87 -7.21
CA LYS A 107 27.26 -7.23 -6.89
C LYS A 107 26.10 -8.23 -7.00
N PHE A 108 24.95 -7.88 -6.44
CA PHE A 108 23.74 -8.69 -6.49
C PHE A 108 23.28 -8.95 -7.93
N LEU A 109 23.25 -7.92 -8.79
CA LEU A 109 22.94 -8.09 -10.22
C LEU A 109 23.89 -9.08 -10.92
N GLY A 110 25.19 -9.01 -10.62
CA GLY A 110 26.19 -9.95 -11.14
C GLY A 110 25.92 -11.39 -10.68
N GLU A 111 25.64 -11.59 -9.40
CA GLU A 111 25.30 -12.91 -8.83
C GLU A 111 23.97 -13.47 -9.36
N GLN A 112 23.04 -12.59 -9.70
CA GLN A 112 21.77 -12.93 -10.35
C GLN A 112 21.91 -13.24 -11.85
N GLY A 113 23.10 -13.04 -12.43
CA GLY A 113 23.41 -13.34 -13.84
C GLY A 113 22.80 -12.34 -14.82
N PHE A 114 22.83 -11.04 -14.49
CA PHE A 114 22.48 -9.98 -15.45
C PHE A 114 23.61 -9.75 -16.45
N ASP A 115 23.25 -9.50 -17.72
CA ASP A 115 24.21 -9.35 -18.81
C ASP A 115 24.66 -7.90 -19.01
N GLU A 116 23.78 -6.96 -18.66
CA GLU A 116 23.93 -5.54 -18.96
C GLU A 116 23.13 -4.74 -17.93
N ALA A 117 23.69 -3.64 -17.45
CA ALA A 117 22.95 -2.67 -16.64
C ALA A 117 23.27 -1.22 -17.05
N ILE A 118 22.23 -0.39 -17.11
CA ILE A 118 22.37 1.07 -17.14
C ILE A 118 22.32 1.56 -15.70
N VAL A 119 23.28 2.40 -15.30
CA VAL A 119 23.37 3.00 -13.96
C VAL A 119 23.35 4.52 -14.07
N LEU A 120 22.33 5.15 -13.50
CA LEU A 120 22.26 6.59 -13.30
C LEU A 120 22.56 6.93 -11.84
N ASN A 121 23.45 7.90 -11.64
CA ASN A 121 23.80 8.38 -10.30
C ASN A 121 23.48 9.86 -10.16
N ASN A 122 22.89 10.27 -9.05
CA ASN A 122 22.79 11.66 -8.63
C ASN A 122 22.28 12.58 -9.77
N GLY A 123 23.06 13.60 -10.15
CA GLY A 123 22.71 14.54 -11.22
C GLY A 123 22.50 13.90 -12.60
N ASP A 124 22.91 12.65 -12.82
CA ASP A 124 22.57 11.92 -14.04
C ASP A 124 21.15 11.34 -14.02
N ALA A 125 20.53 11.19 -12.85
CA ALA A 125 19.18 10.69 -12.65
C ALA A 125 18.11 11.77 -12.87
N THR A 126 17.99 12.30 -14.09
CA THR A 126 16.94 13.28 -14.43
C THR A 126 15.67 12.60 -14.93
N ALA A 127 14.52 13.25 -14.78
CA ALA A 127 13.24 12.70 -15.22
C ALA A 127 13.21 12.42 -16.73
N ASP A 128 13.74 13.36 -17.53
CA ASP A 128 13.91 13.20 -18.97
C ASP A 128 14.79 11.99 -19.31
N ARG A 129 15.91 11.81 -18.61
CA ARG A 129 16.84 10.71 -18.91
C ARG A 129 16.27 9.35 -18.55
N ILE A 130 15.62 9.23 -17.40
CA ILE A 130 14.91 8.01 -17.00
C ILE A 130 13.88 7.65 -18.08
N ARG A 131 13.04 8.61 -18.49
CA ARG A 131 12.04 8.42 -19.54
C ARG A 131 12.66 7.95 -20.86
N LYS A 132 13.71 8.63 -21.34
CA LYS A 132 14.41 8.28 -22.58
C LYS A 132 15.04 6.90 -22.53
N ILE A 133 15.64 6.49 -21.40
CA ILE A 133 16.20 5.14 -21.27
C ILE A 133 15.10 4.07 -21.43
N PHE A 134 13.91 4.29 -20.89
CA PHE A 134 12.78 3.39 -21.15
C PHE A 134 12.35 3.43 -22.62
N THR A 135 12.04 4.62 -23.14
CA THR A 135 11.33 4.76 -24.42
C THR A 135 12.24 4.65 -25.65
N GLU A 136 13.48 5.10 -25.56
CA GLU A 136 14.42 5.16 -26.69
C GLU A 136 15.44 4.01 -26.67
N TYR A 137 15.72 3.42 -25.49
CA TYR A 137 16.67 2.31 -25.39
C TYR A 137 15.97 0.97 -25.13
N TYR A 138 15.29 0.80 -24.00
CA TYR A 138 14.76 -0.52 -23.62
C TYR A 138 13.58 -0.98 -24.47
N VAL A 139 12.56 -0.13 -24.70
CA VAL A 139 11.37 -0.52 -25.48
C VAL A 139 11.76 -0.99 -26.90
N PRO A 140 12.52 -0.23 -27.71
CA PRO A 140 12.87 -0.68 -29.06
C PRO A 140 13.78 -1.91 -29.06
N LYS A 141 14.72 -1.99 -28.11
CA LYS A 141 15.64 -3.13 -27.98
C LYS A 141 14.89 -4.40 -27.59
N PHE A 142 13.93 -4.32 -26.67
CA PHE A 142 13.15 -5.46 -26.22
C PHE A 142 12.16 -5.90 -27.29
N GLU A 143 11.51 -4.97 -27.98
CA GLU A 143 10.62 -5.27 -29.11
C GLU A 143 11.38 -6.05 -30.20
N SER A 144 12.55 -5.54 -30.61
CA SER A 144 13.40 -6.20 -31.62
C SER A 144 13.87 -7.58 -31.17
N ALA A 145 14.35 -7.70 -29.93
CA ALA A 145 14.80 -8.97 -29.36
C ALA A 145 13.66 -9.99 -29.24
N ALA A 146 12.48 -9.58 -28.79
CA ALA A 146 11.30 -10.42 -28.67
C ALA A 146 10.79 -10.87 -30.05
N ALA A 147 10.78 -9.99 -31.04
CA ALA A 147 10.46 -10.34 -32.44
C ALA A 147 11.46 -11.36 -33.02
N GLY A 148 12.72 -11.28 -32.61
CA GLY A 148 13.77 -12.27 -32.90
C GLY A 148 13.67 -13.58 -32.11
N GLY A 149 12.64 -13.75 -31.27
CA GLY A 149 12.40 -14.95 -30.48
C GLY A 149 13.22 -15.05 -29.18
N GLN A 150 13.90 -13.98 -28.77
CA GLN A 150 14.63 -13.96 -27.51
C GLN A 150 13.67 -13.92 -26.31
N LYS A 151 14.17 -14.39 -25.17
CA LYS A 151 13.51 -14.33 -23.87
C LYS A 151 14.23 -13.33 -22.99
N ILE A 152 13.48 -12.39 -22.43
CA ILE A 152 14.03 -11.23 -21.74
C ILE A 152 13.60 -11.26 -20.28
N ARG A 153 14.57 -11.09 -19.40
CA ARG A 153 14.40 -10.76 -17.98
C ARG A 153 14.85 -9.32 -17.76
N PHE A 154 14.03 -8.52 -17.09
CA PHE A 154 14.32 -7.12 -16.81
C PHE A 154 14.19 -6.81 -15.31
N MET A 155 15.07 -5.96 -14.79
CA MET A 155 15.01 -5.46 -13.42
C MET A 155 15.22 -3.95 -13.40
N PHE A 156 14.24 -3.21 -12.88
CA PHE A 156 14.40 -1.80 -12.53
C PHE A 156 14.71 -1.68 -11.03
N ILE A 157 15.66 -0.83 -10.66
CA ILE A 157 16.04 -0.58 -9.28
C ILE A 157 16.09 0.93 -9.06
N PHE A 158 15.36 1.41 -8.06
CA PHE A 158 15.53 2.76 -7.55
C PHE A 158 16.02 2.72 -6.11
N ASP A 159 17.08 3.46 -5.83
CA ASP A 159 17.75 3.57 -4.54
C ASP A 159 17.93 5.06 -4.21
N GLY A 160 17.15 5.58 -3.25
CA GLY A 160 17.07 7.01 -3.00
C GLY A 160 15.80 7.41 -2.26
N HIS A 161 15.60 8.71 -2.06
CA HIS A 161 14.41 9.22 -1.39
C HIS A 161 13.13 9.14 -2.24
N GLY A 162 12.01 9.08 -1.54
CA GLY A 162 10.69 9.29 -2.13
C GLY A 162 10.26 10.73 -1.96
N TRP A 163 9.32 11.16 -2.80
CA TRP A 163 8.69 12.47 -2.71
C TRP A 163 7.17 12.36 -2.78
N GLN A 164 6.46 13.13 -1.95
CA GLN A 164 5.01 13.23 -2.02
C GLN A 164 4.59 14.67 -1.64
N PRO A 165 3.66 15.31 -2.38
CA PRO A 165 3.27 16.69 -2.10
C PRO A 165 2.40 16.81 -0.85
N ARG A 166 2.69 17.78 0.03
CA ARG A 166 1.95 18.04 1.28
C ARG A 166 0.45 18.32 1.11
N ALA A 167 0.05 18.94 -0.01
CA ALA A 167 -1.28 19.56 -0.16
C ALA A 167 -2.28 18.76 -1.01
N SER A 168 -1.95 17.55 -1.43
CA SER A 168 -2.89 16.72 -2.20
C SER A 168 -2.49 15.25 -2.13
N GLY A 169 -3.46 14.35 -2.09
CA GLY A 169 -3.26 12.90 -2.17
C GLY A 169 -2.71 12.42 -3.52
N GLY A 170 -1.70 13.09 -4.05
CA GLY A 170 -1.02 12.78 -5.30
C GLY A 170 -0.38 11.39 -5.29
N THR A 171 -0.08 10.92 -6.48
CA THR A 171 0.77 9.76 -6.72
C THR A 171 2.17 10.11 -6.23
N GLY A 172 2.75 9.34 -5.32
CA GLY A 172 4.14 9.53 -4.90
C GLY A 172 5.09 9.54 -6.10
N ALA A 173 6.30 10.05 -5.89
CA ALA A 173 7.34 10.14 -6.90
C ALA A 173 8.68 9.67 -6.34
N LEU A 174 9.59 9.31 -7.24
CA LEU A 174 11.00 9.14 -6.96
C LEU A 174 11.63 10.53 -6.86
N ALA A 175 12.35 10.80 -5.78
CA ALA A 175 13.06 12.07 -5.58
C ALA A 175 14.36 12.06 -6.41
N LEU A 176 14.56 13.06 -7.27
CA LEU A 176 15.75 13.18 -8.12
C LEU A 176 16.71 14.23 -7.54
N ALA A 177 17.95 14.27 -8.05
CA ALA A 177 19.03 15.05 -7.43
C ALA A 177 18.75 16.57 -7.32
N ASP A 178 17.95 17.12 -8.23
CA ASP A 178 17.61 18.55 -8.21
C ASP A 178 16.48 18.91 -7.25
N ILE A 179 15.83 17.93 -6.63
CA ILE A 179 14.73 18.17 -5.71
C ILE A 179 15.18 18.96 -4.48
N THR A 180 14.36 19.92 -4.09
CA THR A 180 14.71 20.84 -3.00
C THR A 180 13.98 20.49 -1.71
N ASP A 181 12.66 20.28 -1.76
CA ASP A 181 11.83 19.91 -0.61
C ASP A 181 10.48 19.29 -1.04
N ASP A 182 9.61 18.97 -0.07
CA ASP A 182 8.28 18.40 -0.33
C ASP A 182 7.24 19.40 -0.89
N ARG A 183 7.63 20.68 -1.05
CA ARG A 183 6.90 21.75 -1.74
C ARG A 183 7.48 22.01 -3.13
N ASP A 184 8.57 21.35 -3.50
CA ASP A 184 9.14 21.42 -4.84
C ASP A 184 8.13 20.84 -5.83
N LEU A 185 7.39 21.72 -6.51
CA LEU A 185 6.37 21.35 -7.49
C LEU A 185 6.93 21.18 -8.90
N ASP A 186 8.24 21.26 -9.10
CA ASP A 186 8.85 21.03 -10.41
C ASP A 186 8.75 19.54 -10.78
N TYR A 187 8.22 19.26 -11.97
CA TYR A 187 8.07 17.90 -12.46
C TYR A 187 9.39 17.31 -12.97
N ASP A 188 10.40 18.14 -13.25
CA ASP A 188 11.70 17.67 -13.72
C ASP A 188 12.60 17.21 -12.57
N HIS A 189 12.29 17.63 -11.34
CA HIS A 189 13.03 17.26 -10.11
C HIS A 189 12.51 15.97 -9.46
N ARG A 190 11.46 15.36 -10.00
CA ARG A 190 10.84 14.14 -9.47
C ARG A 190 10.41 13.22 -10.60
N PHE A 191 10.33 11.92 -10.32
CA PHE A 191 9.80 10.97 -11.29
C PHE A 191 8.51 10.32 -10.80
N SER A 192 7.39 10.60 -11.46
CA SER A 192 6.07 10.11 -11.04
C SER A 192 6.02 8.58 -10.98
N LEU A 193 5.53 8.00 -9.87
CA LEU A 193 5.36 6.55 -9.77
C LEU A 193 4.26 6.04 -10.71
N ALA A 194 3.27 6.86 -11.06
CA ALA A 194 2.27 6.50 -12.07
C ALA A 194 2.89 6.44 -13.48
N GLU A 195 3.80 7.37 -13.78
CA GLU A 195 4.54 7.34 -15.03
C GLU A 195 5.49 6.14 -15.09
N LEU A 196 6.24 5.89 -14.00
CA LEU A 196 7.09 4.71 -13.89
C LEU A 196 6.31 3.42 -14.10
N ARG A 197 5.11 3.30 -13.51
CA ARG A 197 4.22 2.15 -13.70
C ARG A 197 3.89 1.96 -15.19
N GLY A 198 3.54 3.03 -15.91
CA GLY A 198 3.28 2.99 -17.35
C GLY A 198 4.50 2.53 -18.16
N LEU A 199 5.69 3.06 -17.85
CA LEU A 199 6.92 2.65 -18.54
C LEU A 199 7.30 1.19 -18.25
N LEU A 200 7.11 0.73 -17.01
CA LEU A 200 7.27 -0.67 -16.62
C LEU A 200 6.24 -1.57 -17.33
N GLN A 201 5.02 -1.08 -17.53
CA GLN A 201 4.01 -1.77 -18.34
C GLN A 201 4.52 -1.93 -19.77
N ASP A 202 4.99 -0.86 -20.40
CA ASP A 202 5.44 -0.86 -21.79
C ASP A 202 6.59 -1.84 -22.04
N VAL A 203 7.62 -1.84 -21.19
CA VAL A 203 8.72 -2.82 -21.34
C VAL A 203 8.23 -4.25 -21.10
N SER A 204 7.31 -4.45 -20.15
CA SER A 204 6.87 -5.79 -19.78
C SER A 204 6.14 -6.54 -20.89
N GLN A 205 5.58 -5.83 -21.88
CA GLN A 205 4.99 -6.38 -23.11
C GLN A 205 5.94 -7.32 -23.87
N TYR A 206 7.24 -7.04 -23.77
CA TYR A 206 8.28 -7.71 -24.54
C TYR A 206 9.14 -8.66 -23.69
N THR A 207 8.92 -8.69 -22.37
CA THR A 207 9.70 -9.50 -21.42
C THR A 207 8.92 -10.70 -20.92
N GLN A 208 9.65 -11.72 -20.45
CA GLN A 208 9.07 -12.85 -19.75
C GLN A 208 9.12 -12.68 -18.23
N ALA A 209 10.00 -11.83 -17.71
CA ALA A 209 10.00 -11.51 -16.29
C ALA A 209 10.49 -10.07 -16.09
N THR A 210 9.65 -9.22 -15.54
CA THR A 210 10.02 -7.86 -15.14
C THR A 210 9.84 -7.72 -13.63
N VAL A 211 10.79 -7.08 -12.96
CA VAL A 211 10.62 -6.64 -11.57
C VAL A 211 11.12 -5.22 -11.37
N ALA A 212 10.45 -4.45 -10.53
CA ALA A 212 10.96 -3.19 -10.01
C ALA A 212 11.21 -3.32 -8.50
N LEU A 213 12.40 -2.92 -8.04
CA LEU A 213 12.77 -2.85 -6.64
C LEU A 213 12.89 -1.37 -6.26
N LEU A 214 11.97 -0.87 -5.47
CA LEU A 214 11.87 0.56 -5.12
C LEU A 214 12.28 0.77 -3.66
N GLY A 215 13.53 1.12 -3.45
CA GLY A 215 14.17 1.42 -2.16
C GLY A 215 13.86 2.80 -1.60
N SER A 216 12.70 3.38 -1.93
CA SER A 216 12.34 4.75 -1.53
C SER A 216 11.16 4.80 -0.59
N CYS A 217 11.08 5.87 0.21
CA CYS A 217 9.85 6.25 0.90
C CYS A 217 8.68 6.37 -0.10
N TYR A 218 7.45 6.14 0.37
CA TYR A 218 6.21 6.31 -0.42
C TYR A 218 6.12 5.47 -1.71
N SER A 219 7.08 4.56 -1.94
CA SER A 219 7.18 3.71 -3.14
C SER A 219 5.94 2.84 -3.35
N GLY A 220 5.21 2.50 -2.29
CA GLY A 220 3.90 1.84 -2.38
C GLY A 220 2.81 2.62 -3.11
N SER A 221 3.03 3.89 -3.48
CA SER A 221 2.09 4.66 -4.33
C SER A 221 2.10 4.22 -5.80
N VAL A 222 3.06 3.38 -6.19
CA VAL A 222 3.14 2.76 -7.53
C VAL A 222 2.04 1.72 -7.76
N PHE A 223 1.37 1.29 -6.69
CA PHE A 223 0.27 0.33 -6.73
C PHE A 223 -1.06 1.06 -6.94
N GLU A 224 -1.82 0.66 -7.97
CA GLU A 224 -3.14 1.24 -8.26
C GLU A 224 -4.24 0.69 -7.33
N ASP A 225 -4.19 -0.59 -6.93
CA ASP A 225 -5.13 -1.24 -6.01
C ASP A 225 -4.59 -2.59 -5.47
N GLY A 226 -4.25 -2.66 -4.17
CA GLY A 226 -4.04 -3.93 -3.45
C GLY A 226 -2.59 -4.40 -3.27
N ALA A 227 -2.44 -5.54 -2.59
CA ALA A 227 -1.21 -6.32 -2.52
C ALA A 227 -1.43 -7.57 -3.38
N GLY A 228 -0.49 -7.85 -4.29
CA GLY A 228 -0.65 -8.88 -5.31
C GLY A 228 -0.55 -10.28 -4.74
N HIS A 229 -1.36 -11.19 -5.29
CA HIS A 229 -1.16 -12.63 -5.09
C HIS A 229 -0.25 -13.16 -6.20
N GLU A 230 1.01 -13.46 -5.86
CA GLU A 230 1.86 -14.34 -6.69
C GLU A 230 1.36 -15.78 -6.52
N GLU A 231 0.81 -16.34 -7.60
CA GLU A 231 0.29 -17.70 -7.66
C GLU A 231 1.27 -18.60 -8.43
N ASP A 232 1.62 -19.74 -7.81
CA ASP A 232 2.40 -20.88 -8.34
C ASP A 232 3.77 -20.58 -9.01
N PHE A 233 4.59 -21.63 -9.16
CA PHE A 233 5.78 -21.60 -10.03
C PHE A 233 5.38 -21.65 -11.51
N ALA A 234 4.42 -20.84 -11.93
CA ALA A 234 3.94 -20.83 -13.30
C ALA A 234 4.90 -20.01 -14.17
N PRO A 235 5.51 -20.60 -15.21
CA PRO A 235 6.29 -19.83 -16.18
C PRO A 235 5.37 -18.96 -17.04
N GLY A 236 5.74 -17.70 -17.26
CA GLY A 236 4.94 -16.78 -18.08
C GLY A 236 5.42 -15.34 -17.95
N ALA A 237 4.90 -14.46 -18.81
CA ALA A 237 5.19 -13.04 -18.74
C ALA A 237 4.45 -12.40 -17.57
N ALA A 238 5.19 -11.73 -16.68
CA ALA A 238 4.64 -10.93 -15.60
C ALA A 238 5.60 -9.81 -15.21
N ALA A 239 5.03 -8.74 -14.67
CA ALA A 239 5.77 -7.63 -14.10
C ALA A 239 5.37 -7.42 -12.63
N TRP A 240 6.38 -7.32 -11.77
CA TRP A 240 6.23 -7.24 -10.33
C TRP A 240 6.90 -5.99 -9.78
N ILE A 241 6.40 -5.48 -8.66
CA ILE A 241 7.06 -4.39 -7.95
C ILE A 241 7.17 -4.76 -6.48
N ALA A 242 8.37 -4.61 -5.91
CA ALA A 242 8.62 -4.61 -4.49
C ALA A 242 8.92 -3.18 -4.04
N ALA A 243 8.16 -2.71 -3.05
CA ALA A 243 8.28 -1.38 -2.49
C ALA A 243 8.77 -1.45 -1.04
N ALA A 244 9.76 -0.62 -0.72
CA ALA A 244 10.37 -0.52 0.60
C ALA A 244 9.39 -0.09 1.70
N ALA A 245 8.36 0.67 1.33
CA ALA A 245 7.35 1.14 2.27
C ALA A 245 5.96 1.26 1.63
N PRO A 246 4.88 1.13 2.43
CA PRO A 246 3.53 1.47 1.99
C PRO A 246 3.36 2.90 1.51
N ARG A 247 2.26 3.15 0.79
CA ARG A 247 1.87 4.51 0.39
C ARG A 247 1.79 5.42 1.62
N GLY A 248 2.42 6.58 1.57
CA GLY A 248 2.45 7.53 2.70
C GLY A 248 3.33 7.10 3.88
N VAL A 249 4.15 6.04 3.75
CA VAL A 249 5.04 5.54 4.81
C VAL A 249 6.51 5.72 4.39
N GLU A 250 7.36 6.04 5.36
CA GLU A 250 8.80 6.23 5.19
C GLU A 250 9.54 4.88 5.19
N ALA A 251 10.58 4.77 4.36
CA ALA A 251 11.56 3.68 4.37
C ALA A 251 12.67 3.97 5.39
N TRP A 252 13.44 2.96 5.83
CA TRP A 252 14.34 3.05 6.99
C TRP A 252 15.75 2.51 6.64
N GLU A 253 16.81 2.94 7.35
CA GLU A 253 18.22 2.52 7.14
C GLU A 253 18.85 1.80 8.35
N LEU A 254 19.99 1.15 8.14
CA LEU A 254 20.81 0.66 9.26
C LEU A 254 21.51 1.85 9.95
N SER A 255 21.59 1.88 11.28
CA SER A 255 22.25 2.96 12.04
C SER A 255 23.75 2.98 11.88
N ASP A 256 24.34 1.90 11.42
CA ASP A 256 25.74 1.87 11.03
C ASP A 256 25.95 2.39 9.60
N ARG A 257 24.85 2.74 8.91
CA ARG A 257 24.77 3.34 7.59
C ARG A 257 25.54 2.58 6.52
N ARG A 258 25.57 1.26 6.64
CA ARG A 258 26.16 0.35 5.64
C ARG A 258 25.18 -0.07 4.54
N GLY A 259 23.96 0.47 4.55
CA GLY A 259 22.91 0.18 3.57
C GLY A 259 21.50 0.48 4.11
N THR A 260 20.51 0.50 3.23
CA THR A 260 19.09 0.62 3.62
C THR A 260 18.56 -0.72 4.15
N VAL A 261 17.54 -0.67 5.01
CA VAL A 261 16.89 -1.89 5.53
C VAL A 261 16.28 -2.71 4.38
N PHE A 262 15.81 -2.05 3.32
CA PHE A 262 15.19 -2.71 2.17
C PHE A 262 16.17 -3.59 1.40
N PHE A 263 17.22 -3.00 0.81
CA PHE A 263 18.14 -3.74 -0.05
C PHE A 263 18.98 -4.74 0.75
N GLN A 264 19.44 -4.38 1.95
CA GLN A 264 20.23 -5.30 2.78
C GLN A 264 19.46 -6.56 3.14
N ASN A 265 18.18 -6.45 3.53
CA ASN A 265 17.37 -7.63 3.86
C ASN A 265 17.00 -8.44 2.62
N LEU A 266 16.61 -7.78 1.52
CA LEU A 266 16.28 -8.47 0.27
C LEU A 266 17.48 -9.28 -0.24
N ILE A 267 18.64 -8.65 -0.37
CA ILE A 267 19.87 -9.29 -0.85
C ILE A 267 20.28 -10.41 0.10
N ARG A 268 20.31 -10.16 1.41
CA ARG A 268 20.71 -11.16 2.40
C ARG A 268 19.80 -12.38 2.37
N VAL A 269 18.47 -12.21 2.34
CA VAL A 269 17.52 -13.33 2.32
C VAL A 269 17.67 -14.16 1.04
N VAL A 270 17.87 -13.52 -0.12
CA VAL A 270 18.18 -14.23 -1.38
C VAL A 270 19.48 -15.03 -1.25
N GLU A 271 20.53 -14.43 -0.71
CA GLU A 271 21.82 -15.09 -0.52
C GLU A 271 21.76 -16.26 0.48
N THR A 272 20.92 -16.16 1.53
CA THR A 272 20.86 -17.16 2.63
C THR A 272 19.66 -18.09 2.58
N TRP A 273 18.83 -18.02 1.54
CA TRP A 273 17.54 -18.71 1.42
C TRP A 273 17.56 -20.19 1.82
N ARG A 274 18.62 -20.92 1.45
CA ARG A 274 18.74 -22.36 1.74
C ARG A 274 18.97 -22.67 3.22
N ALA A 275 19.70 -21.82 3.94
CA ALA A 275 19.92 -21.97 5.38
C ALA A 275 18.62 -21.69 6.17
N ALA A 276 17.89 -20.66 5.76
CA ALA A 276 16.61 -20.26 6.35
C ALA A 276 15.51 -21.34 6.29
N GLN A 277 15.46 -22.13 5.22
CA GLN A 277 14.48 -23.21 5.06
C GLN A 277 14.88 -24.52 5.78
N ALA A 278 16.17 -24.72 6.06
CA ALA A 278 16.65 -25.90 6.77
C ALA A 278 16.21 -25.94 8.24
N GLU A 279 15.94 -24.78 8.85
CA GLU A 279 15.39 -24.66 10.21
C GLU A 279 13.89 -24.99 10.28
N LEU A 280 13.17 -24.96 9.15
CA LEU A 280 11.71 -25.09 9.09
C LEU A 280 11.22 -26.44 8.53
N ALA A 281 12.12 -27.30 8.06
CA ALA A 281 11.75 -28.58 7.45
C ALA A 281 11.73 -29.74 8.47
N PRO A 282 10.66 -30.56 8.53
CA PRO A 282 10.71 -31.87 9.16
C PRO A 282 11.73 -32.76 8.44
N GLN A 283 12.61 -33.40 9.19
CA GLN A 283 13.59 -34.34 8.66
C GLN A 283 12.87 -35.61 8.19
N ASP A 284 12.85 -35.88 6.87
CA ASP A 284 12.34 -37.14 6.31
C ASP A 284 13.36 -38.27 6.58
N PRO A 285 12.99 -39.36 7.28
CA PRO A 285 13.90 -40.47 7.55
C PRO A 285 14.30 -41.30 6.32
N GLY A 286 13.69 -41.06 5.14
CA GLY A 286 13.77 -41.94 3.96
C GLY A 286 14.88 -41.65 2.93
N GLY A 287 15.65 -40.56 3.06
CA GLY A 287 16.90 -40.37 2.29
C GLY A 287 16.78 -40.27 0.75
N LYS A 288 15.61 -39.99 0.18
CA LYS A 288 15.45 -39.69 -1.26
C LYS A 288 15.09 -38.22 -1.46
N ILE A 289 16.10 -37.39 -1.73
CA ILE A 289 15.90 -35.96 -2.03
C ILE A 289 15.40 -35.83 -3.47
N ALA A 290 14.10 -35.63 -3.65
CA ALA A 290 13.59 -34.96 -4.85
C ALA A 290 14.12 -33.51 -4.82
N VAL A 291 14.72 -33.03 -5.92
CA VAL A 291 15.18 -31.65 -6.02
C VAL A 291 13.95 -30.76 -6.16
N ASP A 292 13.46 -30.24 -5.04
CA ASP A 292 12.39 -29.26 -5.01
C ASP A 292 12.96 -27.89 -5.40
N VAL A 293 12.74 -27.49 -6.66
CA VAL A 293 13.23 -26.24 -7.27
C VAL A 293 12.73 -25.01 -6.51
N THR A 294 11.57 -25.09 -5.85
CA THR A 294 11.04 -23.99 -5.03
C THR A 294 11.98 -23.60 -3.88
N ARG A 295 12.85 -24.52 -3.44
CA ARG A 295 13.88 -24.27 -2.42
C ARG A 295 15.14 -23.55 -2.95
N TYR A 296 15.32 -23.44 -4.26
CA TYR A 296 16.53 -22.88 -4.88
C TYR A 296 16.27 -21.56 -5.62
N ALA A 297 15.04 -21.29 -5.99
CA ALA A 297 14.65 -20.06 -6.66
C ALA A 297 13.47 -19.43 -5.94
N PRO A 298 13.68 -18.73 -4.81
CA PRO A 298 12.60 -18.05 -4.12
C PRO A 298 11.88 -17.07 -5.05
N THR A 299 10.56 -17.04 -4.95
CA THR A 299 9.77 -15.98 -5.56
C THR A 299 9.96 -14.66 -4.80
N LEU A 300 9.60 -13.55 -5.45
CA LEU A 300 9.60 -12.25 -4.80
C LEU A 300 8.68 -12.25 -3.57
N ARG A 301 7.53 -12.92 -3.65
CA ARG A 301 6.61 -13.12 -2.53
C ARG A 301 7.21 -14.01 -1.44
N ASP A 302 7.95 -15.05 -1.78
CA ASP A 302 8.63 -15.91 -0.79
C ASP A 302 9.62 -15.11 0.05
N ILE A 303 10.45 -14.28 -0.60
CA ILE A 303 11.42 -13.39 0.07
C ILE A 303 10.68 -12.38 0.94
N THR A 304 9.67 -11.72 0.40
CA THR A 304 8.92 -10.68 1.12
C THR A 304 8.16 -11.26 2.30
N ASN A 305 7.51 -12.42 2.13
CA ASN A 305 6.85 -13.13 3.22
C ASN A 305 7.84 -13.57 4.27
N PHE A 306 9.02 -14.08 3.88
CA PHE A 306 10.05 -14.48 4.83
C PHE A 306 10.56 -13.28 5.64
N ILE A 307 10.86 -12.17 4.98
CA ILE A 307 11.26 -10.91 5.62
C ILE A 307 10.18 -10.45 6.61
N ASN A 308 8.91 -10.44 6.18
CA ASN A 308 7.78 -9.99 6.99
C ASN A 308 7.42 -10.98 8.13
N ALA A 309 7.64 -12.29 7.96
CA ALA A 309 7.23 -13.33 8.92
C ALA A 309 8.26 -13.62 10.03
N GLN A 310 9.54 -13.32 9.81
CA GLN A 310 10.62 -13.67 10.74
C GLN A 310 10.65 -12.86 12.04
N HIS A 311 9.62 -12.08 12.37
CA HIS A 311 9.55 -11.25 13.58
C HIS A 311 10.80 -10.37 13.84
N TYR A 312 11.66 -10.12 12.83
CA TYR A 312 12.46 -8.87 12.76
C TYR A 312 11.52 -7.67 13.01
N PHE A 313 10.27 -7.84 12.57
CA PHE A 313 9.06 -7.09 12.84
C PHE A 313 8.35 -7.61 14.10
N GLY A 314 8.69 -6.99 15.22
CA GLY A 314 8.37 -7.39 16.59
C GLY A 314 9.22 -6.58 17.57
N GLY A 315 10.38 -6.12 17.09
CA GLY A 315 11.06 -4.96 17.63
C GLY A 315 10.30 -3.68 17.32
N THR A 316 10.30 -2.82 18.32
CA THR A 316 9.87 -1.44 18.22
C THR A 316 11.08 -0.61 17.83
N ASN A 317 10.93 0.36 16.92
CA ASN A 317 11.96 1.36 16.70
C ASN A 317 12.36 1.97 18.05
N PRO A 318 13.64 1.91 18.45
CA PRO A 318 14.07 2.34 19.77
C PRO A 318 13.92 3.85 20.02
N GLU A 319 13.80 4.65 18.95
CA GLU A 319 13.58 6.11 19.01
C GLU A 319 12.10 6.48 18.88
N THR A 320 11.35 5.86 17.95
CA THR A 320 9.96 6.28 17.65
C THR A 320 8.88 5.44 18.35
N GLY A 321 9.22 4.28 18.92
CA GLY A 321 8.22 3.44 19.58
C GLY A 321 7.26 2.73 18.61
N GLN A 322 7.50 2.76 17.29
CA GLN A 322 6.63 2.15 16.27
C GLN A 322 7.18 0.83 15.71
N PRO A 323 6.33 -0.11 15.28
CA PRO A 323 6.76 -1.29 14.54
C PRO A 323 7.26 -0.92 13.14
N TYR A 324 8.28 -1.63 12.65
CA TYR A 324 8.80 -1.46 11.29
C TYR A 324 7.69 -1.71 10.22
N PRO A 325 7.68 -0.98 9.08
CA PRO A 325 6.68 -1.16 8.04
C PRO A 325 6.95 -2.41 7.17
N PRO A 326 5.91 -3.20 6.80
CA PRO A 326 6.10 -4.39 5.99
C PRO A 326 6.51 -4.03 4.55
N PHE A 327 7.33 -4.88 3.93
CA PHE A 327 7.61 -4.76 2.49
C PHE A 327 6.36 -5.11 1.70
N LEU A 328 6.07 -4.31 0.68
CA LEU A 328 4.91 -4.53 -0.20
C LEU A 328 5.34 -5.13 -1.52
N VAL A 329 4.54 -6.07 -2.01
CA VAL A 329 4.68 -6.65 -3.35
C VAL A 329 3.34 -6.61 -4.06
N ASP A 330 3.35 -6.23 -5.34
CA ASP A 330 2.19 -6.32 -6.21
C ASP A 330 2.59 -6.55 -7.68
N THR A 331 1.59 -6.94 -8.48
CA THR A 331 1.68 -7.06 -9.93
C THR A 331 1.39 -5.75 -10.64
N ILE A 332 2.03 -5.57 -11.79
CA ILE A 332 1.60 -4.62 -12.80
C ILE A 332 0.60 -5.36 -13.71
N GLU A 333 -0.67 -4.96 -13.71
CA GLU A 333 -1.72 -5.66 -14.48
C GLU A 333 -1.38 -5.66 -15.98
N PHE A 334 -1.53 -6.82 -16.64
CA PHE A 334 -1.18 -6.99 -18.05
C PHE A 334 -2.28 -7.62 -18.91
N SER A 335 -2.35 -7.14 -20.16
CA SER A 335 -3.19 -7.68 -21.21
C SER A 335 -2.84 -9.15 -21.47
N GLY A 336 -3.84 -10.04 -21.37
CA GLY A 336 -3.68 -11.47 -21.63
C GLY A 336 -3.74 -12.40 -20.43
N GLY A 337 -3.88 -11.88 -19.19
CA GLY A 337 -4.35 -12.65 -18.03
C GLY A 337 -3.40 -13.74 -17.51
N LYS A 338 -2.10 -13.66 -17.81
CA LYS A 338 -1.10 -14.60 -17.27
C LYS A 338 -0.45 -14.02 -16.01
N ARG A 339 -0.42 -14.83 -14.95
CA ARG A 339 0.30 -14.56 -13.69
C ARG A 339 1.50 -15.50 -13.65
N ALA A 340 2.69 -14.96 -13.48
CA ALA A 340 3.92 -15.74 -13.40
C ALA A 340 4.84 -15.15 -12.35
N ALA A 341 5.61 -15.98 -11.68
CA ALA A 341 6.41 -15.54 -10.55
C ALA A 341 7.75 -14.92 -10.97
N TYR A 342 8.18 -13.82 -10.34
CA TYR A 342 9.56 -13.37 -10.47
C TYR A 342 10.43 -14.11 -9.47
N ARG A 343 11.53 -14.72 -9.95
CA ARG A 343 12.41 -15.52 -9.11
C ARG A 343 13.84 -15.04 -9.07
N PHE A 344 14.43 -15.19 -7.90
CA PHE A 344 15.82 -14.90 -7.65
C PHE A 344 16.64 -16.19 -7.63
N VAL A 345 17.88 -16.10 -8.08
CA VAL A 345 18.85 -17.19 -7.97
C VAL A 345 19.35 -17.21 -6.53
N ALA A 346 19.01 -18.23 -5.74
CA ALA A 346 19.50 -18.33 -4.37
C ALA A 346 21.01 -18.65 -4.32
N GLY A 347 21.66 -18.21 -3.25
CA GLY A 347 23.07 -18.51 -2.98
C GLY A 347 23.34 -20.03 -2.92
N GLN A 348 24.27 -20.52 -3.76
CA GLN A 348 24.60 -21.94 -3.83
C GLN A 348 25.54 -22.43 -2.70
N ASN A 349 26.30 -21.53 -2.08
CA ASN A 349 27.30 -21.86 -1.05
C ASN A 349 26.71 -21.92 0.37
N LEU A 350 26.31 -23.13 0.79
CA LEU A 350 25.78 -23.42 2.12
C LEU A 350 26.89 -23.61 3.18
N ALA A 351 28.10 -24.01 2.79
CA ALA A 351 29.12 -24.49 3.74
C ALA A 351 29.81 -23.40 4.58
N ASP A 352 29.95 -22.18 4.06
CA ASP A 352 30.74 -21.13 4.73
C ASP A 352 29.92 -20.25 5.70
N LYS A 353 28.59 -20.37 5.70
CA LYS A 353 27.68 -19.50 6.47
C LYS A 353 27.02 -20.21 7.68
N ILE A 354 27.27 -21.51 7.89
CA ILE A 354 26.79 -22.27 9.05
C ILE A 354 27.60 -21.84 10.28
N GLY A 355 27.10 -20.84 11.01
CA GLY A 355 27.74 -20.31 12.22
C GLY A 355 27.60 -18.81 12.42
N GLN A 356 27.09 -18.06 11.44
CA GLN A 356 26.70 -16.67 11.66
C GLN A 356 25.26 -16.62 12.12
N ASN A 357 25.05 -16.24 13.39
CA ASN A 357 23.75 -15.79 13.89
C ASN A 357 23.05 -14.95 12.82
N ILE A 358 21.88 -15.39 12.36
CA ILE A 358 21.06 -14.67 11.37
C ILE A 358 20.34 -13.49 12.06
N GLY A 359 21.06 -12.73 12.88
CA GLY A 359 20.54 -11.59 13.63
C GLY A 359 21.30 -10.34 13.26
N LEU A 360 20.66 -9.41 12.53
CA LEU A 360 21.06 -8.02 12.64
C LEU A 360 20.78 -7.59 14.07
N ASN A 361 21.77 -7.02 14.75
CA ASN A 361 21.56 -6.46 16.07
C ASN A 361 20.76 -5.16 15.89
N LEU A 362 19.45 -5.21 16.15
CA LEU A 362 18.49 -4.11 15.98
C LEU A 362 18.81 -2.86 16.81
N THR A 363 19.80 -2.91 17.70
CA THR A 363 20.38 -1.71 18.32
C THR A 363 21.15 -0.83 17.31
N GLN A 364 21.15 -1.20 16.03
CA GLN A 364 21.89 -0.54 14.97
C GLN A 364 21.01 -0.14 13.77
N VAL A 365 19.84 0.48 13.95
CA VAL A 365 18.94 0.98 12.87
C VAL A 365 18.68 2.49 13.04
N ALA A 366 18.79 3.28 11.97
CA ALA A 366 18.55 4.73 11.93
C ALA A 366 17.52 5.11 10.84
N PHE A 367 17.06 6.35 10.86
CA PHE A 367 16.07 6.89 9.94
C PHE A 367 16.68 7.21 8.56
N THR A 368 16.03 6.83 7.45
CA THR A 368 16.34 7.53 6.19
C THR A 368 15.49 8.79 6.19
N GLY A 369 16.15 9.94 6.30
CA GLY A 369 15.55 11.26 6.21
C GLY A 369 14.35 11.32 5.27
N SER A 370 13.20 11.73 5.77
CA SER A 370 12.30 12.51 4.93
C SER A 370 12.94 13.88 4.76
N SER A 371 12.91 14.43 3.55
CA SER A 371 13.33 15.81 3.31
C SER A 371 12.39 16.74 4.09
N ILE A 372 12.70 17.02 5.37
CA ILE A 372 12.51 18.27 6.14
C ILE A 372 12.88 18.10 7.62
N GLU A 373 13.73 19.02 8.08
CA GLU A 373 14.16 19.18 9.47
C GLU A 373 12.99 19.35 10.45
N GLY A 374 12.87 18.43 11.42
CA GLY A 374 12.18 18.65 12.69
C GLY A 374 10.79 18.03 12.89
N ARG A 375 10.23 17.23 11.97
CA ARG A 375 8.87 16.63 12.13
C ARG A 375 8.68 15.25 11.47
N SER A 376 9.24 14.20 12.05
CA SER A 376 9.09 12.79 11.62
C SER A 376 7.82 12.08 12.15
N ASP A 377 6.86 12.84 12.70
CA ASP A 377 5.74 12.31 13.48
C ASP A 377 4.36 12.38 12.79
N ILE A 378 4.28 12.84 11.53
CA ILE A 378 3.00 13.12 10.87
C ILE A 378 2.75 12.18 9.67
N THR A 379 1.81 11.24 9.83
CA THR A 379 1.14 10.56 8.69
C THR A 379 -0.36 10.41 8.97
N VAL A 380 -1.20 10.90 8.05
CA VAL A 380 -2.68 10.85 8.09
C VAL A 380 -3.14 9.66 7.22
N VAL A 381 -3.65 8.60 7.88
CA VAL A 381 -4.38 7.41 7.36
C VAL A 381 -3.56 6.19 6.86
N HIS A 382 -3.74 5.05 7.56
CA HIS A 382 -3.30 3.69 7.21
C HIS A 382 -4.37 2.86 6.44
N THR A 383 -3.97 1.71 5.87
CA THR A 383 -4.79 0.66 5.21
C THR A 383 -5.50 -0.29 6.22
N PRO A 384 -6.46 -1.15 5.80
CA PRO A 384 -7.35 -1.89 6.72
C PRO A 384 -6.65 -2.99 7.52
N GLY A 385 -5.44 -3.41 7.12
CA GLY A 385 -4.63 -4.38 7.86
C GLY A 385 -3.77 -3.76 8.97
N THR A 386 -3.73 -2.44 9.07
CA THR A 386 -2.83 -1.68 9.96
C THR A 386 -3.51 -1.12 11.21
N TYR A 387 -4.85 -1.13 11.26
CA TYR A 387 -5.60 -0.75 12.46
C TYR A 387 -5.91 -1.96 13.34
N SER A 388 -5.22 -2.04 14.47
CA SER A 388 -5.36 -3.15 15.43
C SER A 388 -6.68 -3.14 16.20
N ILE A 389 -7.41 -2.01 16.19
CA ILE A 389 -8.65 -1.84 16.95
C ILE A 389 -9.85 -1.93 15.99
N ARG A 390 -10.62 -3.01 16.18
CA ARG A 390 -11.82 -3.33 15.40
C ARG A 390 -13.06 -3.29 16.27
N GLY A 391 -14.20 -3.06 15.65
CA GLY A 391 -15.50 -3.15 16.31
C GLY A 391 -16.61 -3.51 15.35
N ILE A 392 -17.81 -3.59 15.89
CA ILE A 392 -19.04 -3.86 15.13
C ILE A 392 -20.13 -2.88 15.56
N ASP A 393 -21.17 -2.74 14.74
CA ASP A 393 -22.39 -2.04 15.14
C ASP A 393 -23.63 -2.92 14.93
N LEU A 394 -24.58 -2.80 15.87
CA LEU A 394 -25.72 -3.71 16.00
C LEU A 394 -27.02 -2.94 16.19
N SER A 395 -27.98 -3.22 15.31
CA SER A 395 -29.38 -2.89 15.49
C SER A 395 -30.16 -4.06 16.09
N ALA A 396 -31.43 -3.83 16.45
CA ALA A 396 -32.29 -4.90 16.97
C ALA A 396 -32.51 -6.05 15.97
N GLY A 397 -32.31 -5.82 14.67
CA GLY A 397 -32.36 -6.85 13.64
C GLY A 397 -31.18 -7.83 13.70
N ASN A 398 -30.00 -7.36 14.09
CA ASN A 398 -28.80 -8.21 14.22
C ASN A 398 -28.80 -9.02 15.53
N ILE A 399 -29.51 -8.52 16.55
CA ILE A 399 -29.46 -9.09 17.90
C ILE A 399 -30.38 -10.32 18.01
N ASN A 400 -29.99 -11.29 18.81
CA ASN A 400 -30.88 -12.31 19.37
C ASN A 400 -30.38 -12.70 20.78
N ASP A 401 -31.22 -13.38 21.56
CA ASP A 401 -30.88 -13.67 22.96
C ASP A 401 -29.69 -14.65 23.11
N GLY A 402 -29.33 -15.37 22.05
CA GLY A 402 -28.22 -16.33 21.99
C GLY A 402 -26.86 -15.73 21.66
N LEU A 403 -26.73 -14.42 21.43
CA LEU A 403 -25.43 -13.78 21.23
C LEU A 403 -24.57 -13.88 22.50
N ASP A 404 -23.41 -14.52 22.38
CA ASP A 404 -22.37 -14.59 23.40
C ASP A 404 -21.18 -13.68 23.03
N PHE A 405 -21.10 -12.54 23.71
CA PHE A 405 -20.07 -11.53 23.43
C PHE A 405 -18.66 -11.96 23.82
N ASN A 406 -18.47 -12.92 24.73
CA ASN A 406 -17.13 -13.47 25.01
C ASN A 406 -16.64 -14.30 23.82
N THR A 407 -17.53 -15.09 23.23
CA THR A 407 -17.23 -15.87 22.03
C THR A 407 -17.03 -14.96 20.82
N ILE A 408 -17.91 -13.97 20.62
CA ILE A 408 -17.77 -12.99 19.53
C ILE A 408 -16.42 -12.26 19.65
N LYS A 409 -16.08 -11.72 20.83
CA LYS A 409 -14.80 -11.05 21.09
C LYS A 409 -13.60 -11.94 20.75
N ARG A 410 -13.60 -13.19 21.22
CA ARG A 410 -12.50 -14.14 21.00
C ARG A 410 -12.33 -14.50 19.53
N GLU A 411 -13.42 -14.76 18.81
CA GLU A 411 -13.36 -15.26 17.43
C GLU A 411 -13.17 -14.15 16.40
N THR A 412 -13.62 -12.94 16.70
CA THR A 412 -13.53 -11.81 15.75
C THR A 412 -12.41 -10.82 16.10
N GLY A 413 -11.92 -10.82 17.34
CA GLY A 413 -10.91 -9.87 17.81
C GLY A 413 -11.42 -8.44 17.94
N ILE A 414 -12.74 -8.24 18.09
CA ILE A 414 -13.32 -6.90 18.29
C ILE A 414 -12.99 -6.36 19.70
N SER A 415 -12.86 -5.04 19.77
CA SER A 415 -12.62 -4.26 20.98
C SER A 415 -13.82 -3.40 21.39
N PHE A 416 -14.71 -3.07 20.43
CA PHE A 416 -15.87 -2.23 20.69
C PHE A 416 -17.15 -2.66 19.96
N VAL A 417 -18.29 -2.20 20.47
CA VAL A 417 -19.62 -2.38 19.86
C VAL A 417 -20.44 -1.10 19.98
N TYR A 418 -21.00 -0.63 18.86
CA TYR A 418 -22.05 0.41 18.85
C TYR A 418 -23.45 -0.23 18.74
N PHE A 419 -24.43 0.32 19.46
CA PHE A 419 -25.81 -0.19 19.49
C PHE A 419 -26.83 0.88 19.11
N LYS A 420 -27.80 0.53 18.27
CA LYS A 420 -28.91 1.44 17.91
C LYS A 420 -29.78 1.72 19.13
N ALA A 421 -29.71 2.92 19.70
CA ALA A 421 -30.44 3.28 20.90
C ALA A 421 -31.81 3.92 20.61
N SER A 422 -31.89 4.72 19.57
CA SER A 422 -33.10 5.47 19.18
C SER A 422 -33.07 5.87 17.70
N GLU A 423 -34.23 6.27 17.19
CA GLU A 423 -34.43 6.83 15.85
C GLU A 423 -35.47 7.95 15.99
N GLY A 424 -35.18 9.12 15.42
CA GLY A 424 -36.05 10.29 15.52
C GLY A 424 -36.49 10.66 16.95
N GLN A 425 -37.64 11.31 17.07
CA GLN A 425 -38.25 11.67 18.35
C GLN A 425 -39.07 10.52 18.92
N LYS A 426 -39.43 10.64 20.21
CA LYS A 426 -40.35 9.71 20.86
C LYS A 426 -41.68 9.60 20.09
N PRO A 427 -42.14 8.41 19.69
CA PRO A 427 -43.37 8.27 18.93
C PRO A 427 -44.60 8.87 19.64
N ALA A 428 -45.40 9.64 18.90
CA ALA A 428 -46.63 10.25 19.41
C ALA A 428 -47.72 9.20 19.72
N LYS A 429 -47.76 8.09 18.97
CA LYS A 429 -48.72 7.00 19.18
C LYS A 429 -48.21 5.97 20.20
N VAL A 430 -49.11 5.48 21.05
CA VAL A 430 -48.80 4.48 22.10
C VAL A 430 -48.19 3.22 21.50
N GLU A 431 -48.76 2.71 20.41
CA GLU A 431 -48.30 1.48 19.73
C GLU A 431 -46.87 1.62 19.22
N GLY A 432 -46.54 2.78 18.63
CA GLY A 432 -45.18 3.10 18.20
C GLY A 432 -44.19 3.10 19.36
N ARG A 433 -44.57 3.71 20.50
CA ARG A 433 -43.74 3.70 21.71
C ARG A 433 -43.52 2.30 22.25
N GLN A 434 -44.57 1.49 22.34
CA GLN A 434 -44.46 0.12 22.84
C GLN A 434 -43.54 -0.73 21.97
N LYS A 435 -43.66 -0.60 20.64
CA LYS A 435 -42.78 -1.31 19.70
C LYS A 435 -41.32 -0.89 19.88
N GLU A 436 -41.05 0.40 20.00
CA GLU A 436 -39.68 0.90 20.22
C GLU A 436 -39.13 0.52 21.59
N ASP A 437 -39.95 0.54 22.64
CA ASP A 437 -39.54 0.12 23.98
C ASP A 437 -39.18 -1.37 24.03
N GLN A 438 -39.94 -2.22 23.35
CA GLN A 438 -39.62 -3.65 23.21
C GLN A 438 -38.31 -3.86 22.44
N THR A 439 -38.15 -3.14 21.33
CA THR A 439 -36.95 -3.17 20.48
C THR A 439 -35.72 -2.74 21.26
N TYR A 440 -35.82 -1.63 21.99
CA TYR A 440 -34.76 -1.12 22.83
C TYR A 440 -34.45 -2.03 24.03
N GLY A 441 -35.46 -2.67 24.63
CA GLY A 441 -35.24 -3.65 25.69
C GLY A 441 -34.33 -4.81 25.25
N LYS A 442 -34.44 -5.25 23.99
CA LYS A 442 -33.55 -6.25 23.39
C LYS A 442 -32.13 -5.71 23.20
N VAL A 443 -32.01 -4.49 22.66
CA VAL A 443 -30.72 -3.80 22.49
C VAL A 443 -30.02 -3.63 23.84
N LYS A 444 -30.73 -3.16 24.86
CA LYS A 444 -30.20 -2.91 26.20
C LYS A 444 -29.67 -4.19 26.86
N ARG A 445 -30.32 -5.34 26.67
CA ARG A 445 -29.78 -6.62 27.17
C ARG A 445 -28.49 -7.02 26.46
N ALA A 446 -28.41 -6.83 25.14
CA ALA A 446 -27.18 -7.11 24.38
C ALA A 446 -26.04 -6.16 24.77
N TRP A 447 -26.37 -4.87 24.96
CA TRP A 447 -25.47 -3.87 25.51
C TRP A 447 -24.85 -4.31 26.83
N ASP A 448 -25.68 -4.70 27.80
CA ASP A 448 -25.20 -5.11 29.12
C ASP A 448 -24.29 -6.35 29.04
N LYS A 449 -24.62 -7.31 28.17
CA LYS A 449 -23.78 -8.48 27.90
C LYS A 449 -22.43 -8.12 27.26
N ALA A 450 -22.42 -7.22 26.29
CA ALA A 450 -21.18 -6.76 25.63
C ALA A 450 -20.26 -6.05 26.63
N ARG A 451 -20.81 -5.18 27.48
CA ARG A 451 -20.06 -4.52 28.54
C ARG A 451 -19.50 -5.52 29.55
N ALA A 452 -20.29 -6.52 29.95
CA ALA A 452 -19.84 -7.58 30.85
C ALA A 452 -18.71 -8.45 30.25
N ALA A 453 -18.61 -8.56 28.92
CA ALA A 453 -17.51 -9.22 28.22
C ALA A 453 -16.24 -8.33 28.07
N GLY A 454 -16.26 -7.12 28.63
CA GLY A 454 -15.16 -6.17 28.57
C GLY A 454 -14.94 -5.59 27.16
N LEU A 455 -16.02 -5.37 26.40
CA LEU A 455 -16.00 -4.57 25.18
C LEU A 455 -16.35 -3.13 25.52
N SER A 456 -15.71 -2.16 24.86
CA SER A 456 -16.15 -0.76 24.90
C SER A 456 -17.49 -0.63 24.19
N VAL A 457 -18.47 0.01 24.81
CA VAL A 457 -19.85 0.07 24.30
C VAL A 457 -20.26 1.52 24.00
N GLY A 458 -20.83 1.73 22.82
CA GLY A 458 -21.37 3.01 22.36
C GLY A 458 -22.83 2.92 21.93
N ALA A 459 -23.52 4.06 21.92
CA ALA A 459 -24.87 4.20 21.38
C ALA A 459 -24.80 4.97 20.06
N TYR A 460 -25.66 4.61 19.11
CA TYR A 460 -25.96 5.48 17.98
C TYR A 460 -27.45 5.82 17.89
N HIS A 461 -27.73 6.99 17.32
CA HIS A 461 -29.06 7.53 17.08
C HIS A 461 -29.25 7.78 15.59
N THR A 462 -30.22 7.11 14.96
CA THR A 462 -30.57 7.37 13.56
C THR A 462 -31.34 8.69 13.47
N PHE A 463 -30.74 9.68 12.82
CA PHE A 463 -31.23 11.05 12.76
C PHE A 463 -32.44 11.18 11.82
N ASN A 464 -33.46 11.89 12.26
CA ASN A 464 -34.62 12.24 11.44
C ASN A 464 -34.58 13.73 11.05
N PHE A 465 -34.34 13.97 9.77
CA PHE A 465 -34.26 15.32 9.19
C PHE A 465 -35.55 16.15 9.34
N CYS A 466 -36.71 15.49 9.40
CA CYS A 466 -38.00 16.16 9.46
C CYS A 466 -38.42 16.58 10.88
N GLU A 467 -37.63 16.23 11.89
CA GLU A 467 -37.95 16.47 13.30
C GLU A 467 -36.98 17.50 13.90
N GLU A 468 -37.36 18.07 15.05
CA GLU A 468 -36.52 19.04 15.74
C GLU A 468 -35.39 18.35 16.51
N ALA A 469 -34.19 18.95 16.49
CA ALA A 469 -33.02 18.42 17.18
C ALA A 469 -33.27 18.23 18.69
N ALA A 470 -34.02 19.15 19.30
CA ALA A 470 -34.37 19.12 20.72
C ALA A 470 -35.23 17.89 21.08
N ASP A 471 -36.20 17.52 20.25
CA ASP A 471 -37.08 16.37 20.51
C ASP A 471 -36.32 15.04 20.37
N GLN A 472 -35.40 14.97 19.41
CA GLN A 472 -34.49 13.84 19.23
C GLN A 472 -33.51 13.72 20.39
N PHE A 473 -32.90 14.83 20.83
CA PHE A 473 -32.05 14.91 22.01
C PHE A 473 -32.76 14.42 23.28
N ASP A 474 -33.98 14.88 23.51
CA ASP A 474 -34.81 14.46 24.64
C ASP A 474 -35.13 12.96 24.62
N TYR A 475 -35.17 12.35 23.43
CA TYR A 475 -35.36 10.93 23.31
C TYR A 475 -34.07 10.13 23.56
N ILE A 476 -32.93 10.59 23.04
CA ILE A 476 -31.62 9.99 23.30
C ILE A 476 -31.36 9.94 24.82
N LYS A 477 -31.62 11.02 25.56
CA LYS A 477 -31.47 11.04 27.03
C LYS A 477 -32.28 9.98 27.77
N LYS A 478 -33.41 9.54 27.22
CA LYS A 478 -34.23 8.46 27.80
C LYS A 478 -33.67 7.07 27.52
N ARG A 479 -32.83 6.95 26.49
CA ARG A 479 -32.34 5.67 25.94
C ARG A 479 -30.84 5.46 26.15
N VAL A 480 -30.07 6.49 26.48
CA VAL A 480 -28.62 6.38 26.66
C VAL A 480 -28.27 6.96 28.03
N PRO A 481 -27.74 6.16 28.96
CA PRO A 481 -27.34 6.65 30.27
C PRO A 481 -26.07 7.51 30.16
N ARG A 482 -25.82 8.38 31.14
CA ARG A 482 -24.50 9.01 31.31
C ARG A 482 -23.59 8.02 32.02
N ALA A 483 -22.49 7.66 31.38
CA ALA A 483 -21.47 6.79 31.97
C ALA A 483 -20.10 7.13 31.37
N ASP A 484 -19.11 7.29 32.25
CA ASP A 484 -17.77 7.75 31.87
C ASP A 484 -17.01 6.73 31.02
N ASP A 485 -17.38 5.44 31.11
CA ASP A 485 -16.76 4.33 30.37
C ASP A 485 -17.48 4.00 29.04
N MET A 486 -18.53 4.73 28.68
CA MET A 486 -19.18 4.55 27.37
C MET A 486 -18.45 5.32 26.28
N LEU A 487 -18.41 4.74 25.08
CA LEU A 487 -17.94 5.47 23.89
C LEU A 487 -18.84 6.68 23.62
N PRO A 488 -18.32 7.73 22.96
CA PRO A 488 -19.14 8.87 22.63
C PRO A 488 -20.30 8.47 21.70
N ILE A 489 -21.44 9.15 21.85
CA ILE A 489 -22.67 8.84 21.10
C ILE A 489 -22.43 9.15 19.62
N ALA A 490 -22.86 8.26 18.73
CA ALA A 490 -22.86 8.52 17.30
C ALA A 490 -24.23 9.03 16.83
N ILE A 491 -24.23 10.04 15.97
CA ILE A 491 -25.39 10.51 15.22
C ILE A 491 -25.28 9.87 13.84
N ASP A 492 -26.17 8.92 13.57
CA ASP A 492 -26.26 8.20 12.30
C ASP A 492 -27.08 9.02 11.30
N VAL A 493 -26.39 9.57 10.31
CA VAL A 493 -26.93 10.47 9.30
C VAL A 493 -26.87 9.79 7.94
N GLU A 494 -27.91 9.03 7.61
CA GLU A 494 -28.05 8.36 6.31
C GLU A 494 -29.25 8.88 5.52
N TRP A 495 -29.05 9.02 4.21
CA TRP A 495 -30.16 9.08 3.26
C TRP A 495 -30.65 7.66 2.98
N PHE A 496 -31.81 7.28 3.50
CA PHE A 496 -32.43 5.98 3.21
C PHE A 496 -33.67 6.12 2.34
N ASP A 497 -34.04 5.00 1.70
CA ASP A 497 -35.11 4.93 0.71
C ASP A 497 -36.44 5.48 1.29
N GLY A 498 -36.89 6.63 0.76
CA GLY A 498 -38.10 7.33 1.21
C GLY A 498 -37.91 8.57 2.09
N MET A 499 -36.67 8.92 2.49
CA MET A 499 -36.33 10.24 3.04
C MET A 499 -35.45 11.02 2.05
N PRO A 500 -35.76 12.31 1.82
CA PRO A 500 -35.18 13.00 0.68
C PRO A 500 -33.79 13.55 0.93
N ALA A 501 -32.89 13.31 -0.03
CA ALA A 501 -31.75 14.19 -0.26
C ALA A 501 -32.22 15.66 -0.36
N PRO A 502 -31.35 16.66 -0.08
CA PRO A 502 -31.68 18.07 -0.12
C PRO A 502 -32.49 18.44 -1.38
N GLY A 503 -33.64 19.08 -1.16
CA GLY A 503 -34.54 19.50 -2.23
C GLY A 503 -35.47 18.43 -2.83
N THR A 504 -35.46 17.17 -2.35
CA THR A 504 -36.19 16.07 -3.03
C THR A 504 -37.33 15.40 -2.24
N GLY A 505 -37.83 15.97 -1.13
CA GLY A 505 -39.00 15.33 -0.49
C GLY A 505 -39.64 15.96 0.74
N ARG A 506 -40.30 15.10 1.54
CA ARG A 506 -41.55 15.41 2.25
C ARG A 506 -41.51 16.58 3.23
N CYS A 507 -40.35 16.92 3.78
CA CYS A 507 -40.21 18.01 4.76
C CYS A 507 -39.38 19.21 4.26
N GLY A 508 -39.07 19.29 2.96
CA GLY A 508 -38.49 20.49 2.35
C GLY A 508 -37.10 20.87 2.88
N ILE A 509 -36.30 19.89 3.32
CA ILE A 509 -35.00 20.17 3.92
C ILE A 509 -33.96 20.61 2.89
N THR A 510 -33.21 21.64 3.23
CA THR A 510 -32.02 22.10 2.48
C THR A 510 -30.75 21.57 3.16
N ALA A 511 -29.63 21.49 2.44
CA ALA A 511 -28.35 21.07 3.02
C ALA A 511 -27.95 21.92 4.24
N SER A 512 -28.15 23.25 4.16
CA SER A 512 -27.89 24.17 5.28
C SER A 512 -28.79 23.90 6.49
N LEU A 513 -30.08 23.60 6.27
CA LEU A 513 -30.99 23.26 7.37
C LEU A 513 -30.63 21.90 7.99
N ALA A 514 -30.25 20.91 7.18
CA ALA A 514 -29.76 19.62 7.66
C ALA A 514 -28.51 19.78 8.54
N HIS A 515 -27.50 20.48 8.04
CA HIS A 515 -26.28 20.79 8.79
C HIS A 515 -26.62 21.46 10.13
N SER A 516 -27.43 22.51 10.12
CA SER A 516 -27.82 23.26 11.33
C SER A 516 -28.49 22.38 12.39
N LYS A 517 -29.40 21.49 11.97
CA LYS A 517 -30.08 20.58 12.89
C LYS A 517 -29.13 19.51 13.45
N ILE A 518 -28.26 18.94 12.62
CA ILE A 518 -27.25 17.94 13.05
C ILE A 518 -26.29 18.55 14.06
N TYR A 519 -25.74 19.75 13.77
CA TYR A 519 -24.81 20.43 14.66
C TYR A 519 -25.47 20.94 15.94
N THR A 520 -26.77 21.26 15.90
CA THR A 520 -27.53 21.58 17.12
C THR A 520 -27.64 20.34 18.00
N LEU A 521 -28.02 19.19 17.45
CA LEU A 521 -28.05 17.94 18.19
C LEU A 521 -26.66 17.57 18.74
N ALA A 522 -25.61 17.72 17.92
CA ALA A 522 -24.25 17.40 18.32
C ALA A 522 -23.78 18.25 19.52
N ARG A 523 -24.04 19.56 19.51
CA ARG A 523 -23.73 20.46 20.64
C ARG A 523 -24.52 20.11 21.90
N ASP A 524 -25.81 19.79 21.76
CA ASP A 524 -26.65 19.41 22.90
C ASP A 524 -26.15 18.10 23.53
N LEU A 525 -25.73 17.13 22.70
CA LEU A 525 -25.11 15.89 23.16
C LEU A 525 -23.76 16.14 23.83
N GLU A 526 -22.88 16.94 23.24
CA GLU A 526 -21.58 17.29 23.83
C GLU A 526 -21.75 17.96 25.19
N GLY A 527 -22.64 18.95 25.29
CA GLY A 527 -22.92 19.65 26.55
C GLY A 527 -23.52 18.75 27.63
N TYR A 528 -24.34 17.77 27.25
CA TYR A 528 -24.98 16.87 28.23
C TYR A 528 -24.13 15.66 28.62
N TYR A 529 -23.44 15.03 27.67
CA TYR A 529 -22.65 13.82 27.92
C TYR A 529 -21.18 14.12 28.22
N GLY A 530 -20.70 15.34 27.96
CA GLY A 530 -19.31 15.74 28.20
C GLY A 530 -18.30 15.12 27.24
N LYS A 531 -18.78 14.53 26.13
CA LYS A 531 -17.96 13.94 25.08
C LYS A 531 -18.46 14.41 23.73
N LYS A 532 -17.55 14.75 22.82
CA LYS A 532 -17.91 15.09 21.45
C LYS A 532 -18.58 13.88 20.77
N PRO A 533 -19.81 14.00 20.25
CA PRO A 533 -20.46 12.92 19.53
C PRO A 533 -19.79 12.66 18.18
N LEU A 534 -19.92 11.43 17.69
CA LEU A 534 -19.47 11.05 16.34
C LEU A 534 -20.59 11.37 15.35
N ILE A 535 -20.21 11.77 14.16
CA ILE A 535 -21.16 11.91 13.05
C ILE A 535 -20.89 10.78 12.08
N TYR A 536 -21.84 9.86 11.98
CA TYR A 536 -21.79 8.76 11.02
C TYR A 536 -22.45 9.18 9.71
N LEU A 537 -21.75 8.93 8.59
CA LEU A 537 -22.12 9.33 7.25
C LEU A 537 -21.66 8.29 6.24
N VAL A 538 -22.40 8.11 5.15
CA VAL A 538 -21.86 7.49 3.94
C VAL A 538 -20.89 8.47 3.29
N SER A 539 -19.72 7.99 2.85
CA SER A 539 -18.67 8.83 2.24
C SER A 539 -19.16 9.83 1.18
N SER A 540 -20.09 9.44 0.31
CA SER A 540 -20.67 10.31 -0.72
C SER A 540 -21.45 11.52 -0.18
N SER A 541 -21.88 11.48 1.08
CA SER A 541 -22.75 12.48 1.70
C SER A 541 -22.02 13.45 2.63
N VAL A 542 -20.72 13.23 2.87
CA VAL A 542 -19.94 14.06 3.81
C VAL A 542 -19.86 15.51 3.33
N LYS A 543 -19.43 15.74 2.09
CA LYS A 543 -19.37 17.10 1.51
C LYS A 543 -20.72 17.82 1.51
N GLU A 544 -21.81 17.09 1.26
CA GLU A 544 -23.16 17.64 1.20
C GLU A 544 -23.70 18.04 2.58
N ILE A 545 -23.40 17.25 3.61
CA ILE A 545 -24.00 17.38 4.94
C ILE A 545 -23.08 18.17 5.88
N ALA A 546 -21.77 17.97 5.80
CA ALA A 546 -20.79 18.50 6.74
C ALA A 546 -19.93 19.64 6.16
N GLY A 547 -19.91 19.83 4.83
CA GLY A 547 -19.13 20.89 4.18
C GLY A 547 -17.61 20.62 4.18
N ASP A 548 -16.80 21.67 4.06
CA ASP A 548 -15.33 21.56 3.92
C ASP A 548 -14.57 21.43 5.26
N SER A 549 -15.26 21.50 6.41
CA SER A 549 -14.63 21.31 7.73
C SER A 549 -15.61 20.73 8.76
N VAL A 550 -15.22 19.66 9.46
CA VAL A 550 -16.03 19.00 10.49
C VAL A 550 -15.36 19.07 11.86
N ASP A 551 -16.00 19.74 12.83
CA ASP A 551 -15.49 19.94 14.19
C ASP A 551 -15.66 18.70 15.11
N TYR A 552 -16.37 17.68 14.63
CA TYR A 552 -16.71 16.44 15.32
C TYR A 552 -15.99 15.23 14.69
N PRO A 553 -15.67 14.19 15.49
CA PRO A 553 -15.13 12.94 14.96
C PRO A 553 -16.10 12.29 13.96
N LEU A 554 -15.57 11.87 12.82
CA LEU A 554 -16.36 11.24 11.76
C LEU A 554 -16.36 9.72 11.86
N TRP A 555 -17.50 9.09 11.59
CA TRP A 555 -17.60 7.65 11.36
C TRP A 555 -18.08 7.42 9.93
N ILE A 556 -17.18 7.04 9.04
CA ILE A 556 -17.51 6.97 7.62
C ILE A 556 -17.85 5.55 7.21
N ALA A 557 -19.00 5.38 6.56
CA ALA A 557 -19.31 4.16 5.84
C ALA A 557 -18.75 4.21 4.42
N ASN A 558 -17.90 3.22 4.14
CA ASN A 558 -17.35 3.00 2.83
C ASN A 558 -17.05 1.52 2.62
N PHE A 559 -17.93 0.85 1.90
CA PHE A 559 -17.85 -0.59 1.62
C PHE A 559 -16.99 -0.94 0.41
N SER A 560 -16.31 0.05 -0.19
CA SER A 560 -15.32 -0.21 -1.22
C SER A 560 -14.22 -1.09 -0.62
N SER A 561 -13.85 -2.18 -1.31
CA SER A 561 -12.68 -2.98 -0.97
C SER A 561 -11.36 -2.20 -1.07
N LYS A 562 -11.42 -0.97 -1.59
CA LYS A 562 -10.32 -0.02 -1.72
C LYS A 562 -10.37 0.92 -0.52
N ALA A 563 -9.40 0.78 0.39
CA ALA A 563 -9.18 1.71 1.50
C ALA A 563 -8.94 3.17 1.05
N ALA A 564 -8.75 3.39 -0.25
CA ALA A 564 -8.50 4.68 -0.89
C ALA A 564 -9.75 5.56 -1.09
N ALA A 565 -10.95 5.13 -0.68
CA ALA A 565 -12.19 5.79 -1.06
C ALA A 565 -12.75 6.81 -0.04
N VAL A 566 -12.06 7.07 1.08
CA VAL A 566 -12.33 8.27 1.90
C VAL A 566 -11.21 9.26 1.56
N GLY A 567 -11.53 10.27 0.75
CA GLY A 567 -10.55 11.15 0.12
C GLY A 567 -9.75 12.00 1.13
N PRO A 568 -8.67 12.66 0.69
CA PRO A 568 -7.75 13.46 1.52
C PRO A 568 -8.36 14.73 2.17
N GLY A 569 -9.69 14.86 2.26
CA GLY A 569 -10.40 15.97 2.90
C GLY A 569 -11.29 15.57 4.08
N GLU A 570 -11.36 14.29 4.43
CA GLU A 570 -12.35 13.78 5.40
C GLU A 570 -11.69 12.86 6.45
N PRO A 571 -10.97 13.41 7.43
CA PRO A 571 -10.34 12.61 8.46
C PRO A 571 -11.39 11.87 9.31
N TRP A 572 -11.37 10.54 9.25
CA TRP A 572 -12.33 9.69 9.94
C TRP A 572 -11.76 9.11 11.24
N THR A 573 -12.60 9.03 12.27
CA THR A 573 -12.29 8.39 13.55
C THR A 573 -12.69 6.91 13.57
N LEU A 574 -13.82 6.59 12.93
CA LEU A 574 -14.25 5.21 12.68
C LEU A 574 -14.49 5.01 11.18
N TRP A 575 -14.20 3.82 10.68
CA TRP A 575 -14.49 3.43 9.30
C TRP A 575 -15.29 2.13 9.29
N GLN A 576 -16.54 2.19 8.83
CA GLN A 576 -17.34 1.00 8.54
C GLN A 576 -16.95 0.46 7.16
N TYR A 577 -16.18 -0.63 7.15
CA TYR A 577 -15.55 -1.16 5.94
C TYR A 577 -16.34 -2.31 5.29
N THR A 578 -17.28 -2.92 6.01
CA THR A 578 -18.14 -3.96 5.46
C THR A 578 -19.44 -4.07 6.24
N GLY A 579 -20.56 -4.16 5.51
CA GLY A 579 -21.86 -4.58 6.05
C GLY A 579 -22.20 -6.05 5.83
N LYS A 580 -21.20 -6.85 5.46
CA LYS A 580 -21.35 -8.29 5.15
C LYS A 580 -20.59 -9.18 6.13
N GLY A 581 -20.21 -8.64 7.29
CA GLY A 581 -19.54 -9.38 8.34
C GLY A 581 -20.42 -10.47 8.94
N ARG A 582 -19.78 -11.46 9.57
CA ARG A 582 -20.45 -12.54 10.28
C ARG A 582 -19.87 -12.66 11.68
N ILE A 583 -20.75 -12.77 12.67
CA ILE A 583 -20.39 -13.02 14.06
C ILE A 583 -21.07 -14.30 14.55
N PRO A 584 -20.44 -15.06 15.47
CA PRO A 584 -21.05 -16.25 16.05
C PRO A 584 -22.42 -15.95 16.67
N GLY A 585 -23.41 -16.76 16.33
CA GLY A 585 -24.77 -16.63 16.85
C GLY A 585 -25.65 -15.59 16.16
N SER A 586 -25.13 -14.74 15.26
CA SER A 586 -25.99 -13.86 14.46
C SER A 586 -26.53 -14.59 13.22
N GLY A 587 -27.86 -14.54 13.02
CA GLY A 587 -28.49 -15.04 11.81
C GLY A 587 -28.44 -14.05 10.63
N ASN A 588 -28.05 -12.79 10.89
CA ASN A 588 -27.97 -11.71 9.92
C ASN A 588 -26.52 -11.23 9.75
N PHE A 589 -26.24 -10.59 8.62
CA PHE A 589 -24.97 -9.88 8.43
C PHE A 589 -24.83 -8.76 9.47
N VAL A 590 -23.57 -8.44 9.79
CA VAL A 590 -23.19 -7.44 10.79
C VAL A 590 -22.16 -6.51 10.18
N ASP A 591 -22.28 -5.23 10.52
CA ASP A 591 -21.37 -4.18 10.10
C ASP A 591 -20.09 -4.20 10.94
N PHE A 592 -18.93 -4.12 10.29
CA PHE A 592 -17.62 -4.11 10.93
C PHE A 592 -16.89 -2.80 10.68
N ASN A 593 -16.15 -2.39 11.70
CA ASN A 593 -15.54 -1.08 11.82
C ASN A 593 -14.08 -1.15 12.24
N TYR A 594 -13.26 -0.23 11.71
CA TYR A 594 -11.93 0.09 12.25
C TYR A 594 -11.97 1.39 13.05
N PHE A 595 -11.13 1.49 14.07
CA PHE A 595 -10.83 2.76 14.74
C PHE A 595 -9.51 3.34 14.23
N PHE A 596 -9.51 4.65 13.97
CA PHE A 596 -8.34 5.40 13.56
C PHE A 596 -7.42 5.64 14.77
N GLY A 597 -6.34 4.86 14.85
CA GLY A 597 -5.28 5.06 15.82
C GLY A 597 -4.96 3.83 16.66
N ASN A 598 -4.07 4.01 17.63
CA ASN A 598 -3.60 2.98 18.56
C ASN A 598 -4.45 2.92 19.84
N ALA A 599 -4.09 2.03 20.77
CA ALA A 599 -4.81 1.83 22.03
C ALA A 599 -4.89 3.07 22.93
N ALA A 600 -3.86 3.92 22.94
CA ALA A 600 -3.86 5.16 23.73
C ALA A 600 -4.82 6.19 23.13
N GLN A 601 -4.81 6.34 21.80
CA GLN A 601 -5.76 7.19 21.09
C GLN A 601 -7.20 6.69 21.26
N PHE A 602 -7.43 5.38 21.22
CA PHE A 602 -8.74 4.80 21.48
C PHE A 602 -9.23 5.06 22.91
N ALA A 603 -8.32 4.98 23.90
CA ALA A 603 -8.63 5.33 25.28
C ALA A 603 -8.96 6.82 25.45
N GLU A 604 -8.27 7.70 24.73
CA GLU A 604 -8.55 9.15 24.75
C GLU A 604 -9.90 9.46 24.09
N PHE A 605 -10.15 8.91 22.90
CA PHE A 605 -11.44 8.99 22.23
C PHE A 605 -12.59 8.48 23.12
N THR A 606 -12.37 7.38 23.84
CA THR A 606 -13.35 6.85 24.81
C THR A 606 -13.66 7.86 25.92
N LYS A 607 -12.68 8.66 26.37
CA LYS A 607 -12.85 9.62 27.45
C LYS A 607 -13.51 10.92 27.01
N SER A 608 -13.07 11.50 25.89
CA SER A 608 -13.42 12.87 25.49
C SER A 608 -14.21 12.97 24.19
N GLY A 609 -14.21 11.92 23.37
CA GLY A 609 -14.65 11.99 21.99
C GLY A 609 -13.77 12.89 21.13
N SER A 610 -12.52 13.14 21.53
CA SER A 610 -11.57 13.95 20.74
C SER A 610 -11.62 13.58 19.25
N ASN A 611 -11.61 14.61 18.40
CA ASN A 611 -11.53 14.44 16.96
C ASN A 611 -10.08 14.14 16.58
N ILE A 612 -9.58 12.98 17.02
CA ILE A 612 -8.17 12.59 16.88
C ILE A 612 -7.77 12.63 15.41
N ALA A 613 -8.66 12.19 14.51
CA ALA A 613 -8.42 12.24 13.08
C ALA A 613 -8.32 13.68 12.55
N GLY A 614 -9.23 14.57 12.94
CA GLY A 614 -9.19 15.98 12.57
C GLY A 614 -8.01 16.74 13.18
N GLU A 615 -7.64 16.45 14.42
CA GLU A 615 -6.46 16.99 15.09
C GLU A 615 -5.15 16.53 14.45
N VAL A 616 -5.13 15.31 13.89
CA VAL A 616 -4.02 14.76 13.11
C VAL A 616 -3.99 15.35 11.70
N ALA A 617 -5.14 15.63 11.09
CA ALA A 617 -5.22 16.24 9.76
C ALA A 617 -5.01 17.77 9.74
N ALA A 618 -5.24 18.46 10.86
CA ALA A 618 -5.02 19.91 11.00
C ALA A 618 -3.57 20.29 11.35
N LYS A 619 -2.72 19.30 11.64
CA LYS A 619 -1.30 19.43 11.95
C LYS A 619 -0.45 19.02 10.76
#